data_AF-A0A3P6S8Z9-F1
#
_entry.id   AF-A0A3P6S8Z9-F1
#
_cell.length_a   1.000
_cell.length_b   1.000
_cell.length_c   1.000
_cell.angle_alpha   90.00
_cell.angle_beta   90.00
_cell.angle_gamma   90.00
#
_symmetry.space_group_name_H-M   'P 1'
#
loop_
_entity.id
_entity.type
_entity.pdbx_description
1 polymer ?
#
loop_
_entity_poly.entity_id
_entity_poly.type
_entity_poly.pdbx_seq_one_letter_code
_entity_poly.pdbx_strand_id
1 'polypeptide(L)'
;MRYKILHNISRLYSSSASNGERLRVWDIFASVALVRPPITAPPMNDIEKRYHDFILQRELEDSLLCDFELRQLRDKRLLEERERLKMVGEEASMQEEIGILASVDEEKWCKQANRICEELAIGDLTKFSKADSRSLQRKIDEFLVLIVRQKFGRKDGYHSPWHLPQLRNLSGESLKQTSERCLKELFTTEVHGKGLSSAPFSVYFYCYPAQLRQRLKTQSRGAAVFFFKALYMNRDPLMVNKDEIADYKWVCAEEFAAIMKRKMSYLRAVSTLFPSYILAKNSFENTKETGSQKTQSETEVRVQSC
;
A
#
# COMPACT_ATOMS: atom_id res chain seq x y z
N MET A 1 38.74 -17.91 25.03
CA MET A 1 37.41 -18.50 25.27
C MET A 1 36.48 -18.04 24.16
N ARG A 2 36.08 -18.93 23.24
CA ARG A 2 35.15 -18.64 22.14
C ARG A 2 34.09 -19.73 22.14
N TYR A 3 32.85 -19.40 22.50
CA TYR A 3 31.73 -20.33 22.43
C TYR A 3 31.19 -20.35 21.00
N LYS A 4 31.30 -21.50 20.32
CA LYS A 4 30.59 -21.79 19.08
C LYS A 4 29.23 -22.41 19.43
N ILE A 5 28.15 -21.69 19.15
CA ILE A 5 26.79 -22.23 19.25
C ILE A 5 26.51 -22.95 17.92
N LEU A 6 26.51 -24.27 17.94
CA LEU A 6 26.08 -25.11 16.82
C LEU A 6 24.54 -25.15 16.82
N HIS A 7 23.91 -24.46 15.87
CA HIS A 7 22.49 -24.66 15.60
C HIS A 7 22.31 -25.99 14.86
N ASN A 8 21.76 -26.97 15.58
CA ASN A 8 21.40 -28.27 15.03
C ASN A 8 20.13 -28.11 14.18
N ILE A 9 20.30 -28.02 12.86
CA ILE A 9 19.17 -28.01 11.92
C ILE A 9 18.70 -29.45 11.76
N SER A 10 17.64 -29.83 12.48
CA SER A 10 16.96 -31.11 12.28
C SER A 10 16.27 -31.10 10.91
N ARG A 11 16.89 -31.74 9.90
CA ARG A 11 16.21 -32.12 8.66
C ARG A 11 15.18 -33.19 8.98
N LEU A 12 13.91 -32.82 8.99
CA LEU A 12 12.82 -33.79 8.97
C LEU A 12 12.69 -34.33 7.54
N TYR A 13 13.32 -35.47 7.30
CA TYR A 13 12.99 -36.34 6.17
C TYR A 13 11.63 -37.00 6.46
N SER A 14 10.66 -36.80 5.58
CA SER A 14 9.40 -37.54 5.60
C SER A 14 9.67 -38.98 5.16
N SER A 15 9.91 -39.88 6.11
CA SER A 15 9.80 -41.31 5.88
C SER A 15 8.33 -41.71 6.00
N SER A 16 7.82 -42.38 4.97
CA SER A 16 6.53 -43.07 4.93
C SER A 16 6.38 -44.01 6.13
N ALA A 17 5.52 -43.65 7.09
CA ALA A 17 5.09 -44.53 8.16
C ALA A 17 3.70 -45.08 7.84
N SER A 18 3.65 -46.38 7.55
CA SER A 18 2.42 -47.18 7.46
C SER A 18 1.92 -47.59 8.85
N ASN A 19 0.59 -47.53 9.00
CA ASN A 19 -0.29 -48.13 10.01
C ASN A 19 -0.43 -47.44 11.39
N GLY A 20 -1.68 -47.07 11.70
CA GLY A 20 -2.23 -47.26 13.05
C GLY A 20 -2.75 -46.04 13.81
N GLU A 21 -2.67 -44.82 13.29
CA GLU A 21 -3.31 -43.65 13.91
C GLU A 21 -4.41 -43.13 13.00
N ARG A 22 -5.54 -42.70 13.57
CA ARG A 22 -6.53 -41.90 12.82
C ARG A 22 -5.77 -40.71 12.24
N LEU A 23 -5.33 -40.82 10.99
CA LEU A 23 -4.69 -39.74 10.24
C LEU A 23 -5.61 -38.55 10.48
N ARG A 24 -5.11 -37.52 11.16
CA ARG A 24 -5.89 -36.30 11.39
C ARG A 24 -6.04 -35.68 10.01
N VAL A 25 -7.08 -36.07 9.30
CA VAL A 25 -7.35 -35.57 7.96
C VAL A 25 -7.64 -34.09 8.12
N TRP A 26 -6.83 -33.26 7.49
CA TRP A 26 -7.04 -31.83 7.41
C TRP A 26 -7.50 -31.53 6.01
N ASP A 27 -8.57 -30.76 5.88
CA ASP A 27 -8.95 -30.24 4.56
C ASP A 27 -7.94 -29.16 4.18
N ILE A 28 -7.28 -29.36 3.03
CA ILE A 28 -6.25 -28.47 2.53
C ILE A 28 -6.92 -27.38 1.70
N PHE A 29 -6.62 -26.12 2.03
CA PHE A 29 -7.04 -24.95 1.29
C PHE A 29 -5.84 -24.12 0.85
N ALA A 30 -5.93 -23.57 -0.35
CA ALA A 30 -5.02 -22.52 -0.80
C ALA A 30 -5.77 -21.19 -0.76
N SER A 31 -5.15 -20.20 -0.11
CA SER A 31 -5.65 -18.83 -0.03
C SER A 31 -4.68 -17.89 -0.72
N VAL A 32 -5.20 -16.89 -1.42
CA VAL A 32 -4.40 -15.93 -2.18
C VAL A 32 -4.62 -14.54 -1.62
N ALA A 33 -3.55 -13.94 -1.11
CA ALA A 33 -3.48 -12.52 -0.83
C ALA A 33 -3.19 -11.77 -2.12
N LEU A 34 -4.26 -11.31 -2.78
CA LEU A 34 -4.14 -10.45 -3.94
C LEU A 34 -3.86 -9.03 -3.47
N VAL A 35 -2.73 -8.50 -3.92
CA VAL A 35 -2.12 -7.27 -3.45
C VAL A 35 -2.08 -6.27 -4.58
N ARG A 36 -2.55 -5.05 -4.34
CA ARG A 36 -2.29 -3.90 -5.20
C ARG A 36 -1.13 -3.08 -4.60
N PRO A 37 0.03 -3.01 -5.28
CA PRO A 37 1.11 -2.13 -4.83
C PRO A 37 0.71 -0.65 -4.91
N PRO A 38 1.43 0.26 -4.22
CA PRO A 38 1.25 1.68 -4.40
C PRO A 38 1.61 2.07 -5.84
N ILE A 39 0.80 2.95 -6.44
CA ILE A 39 0.97 3.47 -7.79
C ILE A 39 1.80 4.76 -7.76
N THR A 40 1.59 5.58 -6.73
CA THR A 40 2.32 6.82 -6.51
C THR A 40 3.22 6.69 -5.27
N ALA A 41 4.26 7.53 -5.21
CA ALA A 41 5.07 7.63 -4.01
C ALA A 41 4.21 8.15 -2.84
N PRO A 42 4.44 7.65 -1.61
CA PRO A 42 3.79 8.20 -0.43
C PRO A 42 4.28 9.63 -0.16
N PRO A 43 3.45 10.46 0.50
CA PRO A 43 3.87 11.81 0.88
C PRO A 43 5.04 11.75 1.88
N MET A 44 5.94 12.73 1.78
CA MET A 44 7.07 12.87 2.70
C MET A 44 6.58 13.19 4.12
N ASN A 45 7.21 12.56 5.11
CA ASN A 45 7.04 12.90 6.53
C ASN A 45 7.69 14.25 6.85
N ASP A 46 7.36 14.87 7.99
CA ASP A 46 7.90 16.19 8.37
C ASP A 46 9.44 16.23 8.45
N ILE A 47 10.05 15.14 8.93
CA ILE A 47 11.52 15.01 8.99
C ILE A 47 12.10 14.89 7.59
N GLU A 48 11.46 14.12 6.71
CA GLU A 48 11.88 13.94 5.32
C GLU A 48 11.78 15.25 4.55
N LYS A 49 10.72 16.05 4.77
CA LYS A 49 10.59 17.40 4.19
C LYS A 49 11.72 18.32 4.63
N ARG A 50 11.98 18.42 5.94
CA ARG A 50 13.09 19.26 6.45
C ARG A 50 14.45 18.82 5.91
N TYR A 51 14.67 17.51 5.80
CA TYR A 51 15.91 16.99 5.25
C TYR A 51 16.01 17.26 3.74
N HIS A 52 14.93 17.08 3.00
CA HIS A 52 14.84 17.41 1.59
C HIS A 52 15.17 18.88 1.34
N ASP A 53 14.56 19.80 2.11
CA ASP A 53 14.79 21.24 1.98
C ASP A 53 16.25 21.60 2.30
N PHE A 54 16.82 20.97 3.33
CA PHE A 54 18.24 21.13 3.67
C PHE A 54 19.16 20.66 2.54
N ILE A 55 18.86 19.52 1.92
CA ILE A 55 19.64 18.99 0.80
C ILE A 55 19.51 19.89 -0.42
N LEU A 56 18.33 20.39 -0.74
CA LEU A 56 18.13 21.34 -1.84
C LEU A 56 18.88 22.66 -1.61
N GLN A 57 18.86 23.18 -0.39
CA GLN A 57 19.61 24.39 -0.06
C GLN A 57 21.11 24.17 -0.24
N ARG A 58 21.62 23.03 0.26
CA ARG A 58 23.04 22.68 0.08
C ARG A 58 23.40 22.51 -1.39
N GLU A 59 22.55 21.83 -2.16
CA GLU A 59 22.76 21.66 -3.60
C GLU A 59 22.86 23.02 -4.29
N LEU A 60 21.99 23.98 -3.95
CA LEU A 60 22.03 25.34 -4.47
C LEU A 60 23.34 26.06 -4.07
N GLU A 61 23.75 25.99 -2.82
CA GLU A 61 24.98 26.63 -2.30
C GLU A 61 26.26 26.05 -2.93
N ASP A 62 26.28 24.73 -3.16
CA ASP A 62 27.43 24.01 -3.73
C ASP A 62 27.43 24.02 -5.28
N SER A 63 26.32 24.45 -5.91
CA SER A 63 26.18 24.44 -7.37
C SER A 63 26.79 25.67 -8.06
N LEU A 64 27.15 25.49 -9.33
CA LEU A 64 27.51 26.59 -10.22
C LEU A 64 26.26 27.15 -10.88
N LEU A 65 26.32 28.44 -11.26
CA LEU A 65 25.26 29.07 -12.02
C LEU A 65 25.00 28.32 -13.33
N CYS A 66 23.75 27.94 -13.55
CA CYS A 66 23.33 27.30 -14.79
C CYS A 66 23.16 28.32 -15.91
N ASP A 67 23.08 27.85 -17.16
CA ASP A 67 22.93 28.72 -18.34
C ASP A 67 21.68 29.63 -18.26
N PHE A 68 20.61 29.15 -17.62
CA PHE A 68 19.39 29.93 -17.42
C PHE A 68 19.62 31.09 -16.44
N GLU A 69 20.32 30.87 -15.33
CA GLU A 69 20.66 31.90 -14.35
C GLU A 69 21.66 32.91 -14.93
N LEU A 70 22.66 32.43 -15.68
CA LEU A 70 23.59 33.29 -16.40
C LEU A 70 22.86 34.20 -17.41
N ARG A 71 21.86 33.65 -18.12
CA ARG A 71 20.98 34.43 -19.01
C ARG A 71 20.15 35.44 -18.24
N GLN A 72 19.52 35.07 -17.12
CA GLN A 72 18.77 36.02 -16.28
C GLN A 72 19.65 37.18 -15.81
N LEU A 73 20.89 36.91 -15.37
CA LEU A 73 21.83 37.96 -14.96
C LEU A 73 22.23 38.88 -16.12
N ARG A 74 22.46 38.32 -17.32
CA ARG A 74 22.75 39.11 -18.52
C ARG A 74 21.57 39.99 -18.90
N ASP A 75 20.36 39.42 -18.95
CA ASP A 75 19.15 40.14 -19.31
C ASP A 75 18.90 41.31 -18.33
N LYS A 76 19.04 41.07 -17.01
CA LYS A 76 18.91 42.10 -15.98
C LYS A 76 19.90 43.25 -16.18
N ARG A 77 21.16 42.93 -16.48
CA ARG A 77 22.20 43.94 -16.76
C ARG A 77 21.85 44.80 -17.98
N LEU A 78 21.37 44.17 -19.06
CA LEU A 78 20.96 44.89 -20.27
C LEU A 78 19.74 45.79 -20.04
N LEU A 79 18.80 45.36 -19.21
CA LEU A 79 17.64 46.16 -18.80
C LEU A 79 18.06 47.39 -17.97
N GLU A 80 18.91 47.22 -16.97
CA GLU A 80 19.42 48.31 -16.13
C GLU A 80 20.20 49.34 -16.96
N GLU A 81 21.03 48.89 -17.90
CA GLU A 81 21.78 49.79 -18.79
C GLU A 81 20.85 50.57 -19.71
N ARG A 82 19.82 49.90 -20.26
CA ARG A 82 18.81 50.56 -21.08
C ARG A 82 18.03 51.63 -20.30
N GLU A 83 17.72 51.37 -19.03
CA GLU A 83 17.07 52.35 -18.17
C GLU A 83 17.98 53.57 -17.91
N ARG A 84 19.27 53.36 -17.68
CA ARG A 84 20.24 54.45 -17.50
C ARG A 84 20.38 55.32 -18.75
N LEU A 85 20.53 54.71 -19.92
CA LEU A 85 20.67 55.44 -21.19
C LEU A 85 19.42 56.27 -21.50
N LYS A 86 18.22 55.73 -21.23
CA LYS A 86 16.97 56.49 -21.33
C LYS A 86 16.93 57.73 -20.44
N MET A 87 17.52 57.65 -19.24
CA MET A 87 17.57 58.79 -18.30
C MET A 87 18.60 59.85 -18.72
N VAL A 88 19.69 59.44 -19.37
CA VAL A 88 20.75 60.34 -19.85
C VAL A 88 20.41 60.99 -21.21
N GLY A 89 19.39 60.48 -21.91
CA GLY A 89 18.91 61.05 -23.19
C GLY A 89 19.79 60.70 -24.39
N GLU A 90 20.75 59.79 -24.23
CA GLU A 90 21.55 59.22 -25.32
C GLU A 90 20.89 57.93 -25.80
N GLU A 91 20.20 57.98 -26.95
CA GLU A 91 19.62 56.78 -27.59
C GLU A 91 20.66 55.95 -28.38
N ALA A 92 21.96 56.21 -28.19
CA ALA A 92 23.00 55.70 -29.08
C ALA A 92 23.60 54.37 -28.62
N SER A 93 23.17 53.31 -29.32
CA SER A 93 23.90 52.05 -29.57
C SER A 93 24.03 51.06 -28.42
N MET A 94 22.91 50.42 -28.06
CA MET A 94 22.97 49.09 -27.43
C MET A 94 23.55 48.10 -28.44
N GLN A 95 24.70 47.48 -28.12
CA GLN A 95 25.35 46.49 -28.99
C GLN A 95 24.62 45.14 -29.04
N GLU A 96 23.79 44.83 -28.05
CA GLU A 96 23.08 43.55 -27.94
C GLU A 96 21.56 43.77 -27.95
N GLU A 97 20.86 43.09 -28.85
CA GLU A 97 19.40 43.06 -28.86
C GLU A 97 18.88 42.18 -27.72
N ILE A 98 18.02 42.75 -26.88
CA ILE A 98 17.29 42.00 -25.87
C ILE A 98 16.21 41.18 -26.59
N GLY A 99 16.42 39.86 -26.68
CA GLY A 99 15.43 38.92 -27.20
C GLY A 99 14.26 38.71 -26.23
N ILE A 100 13.71 37.49 -26.20
CA ILE A 100 12.73 37.13 -25.18
C ILE A 100 13.45 37.08 -23.82
N LEU A 101 12.94 37.80 -22.83
CA LEU A 101 13.50 37.83 -21.48
C LEU A 101 13.32 36.46 -20.79
N ALA A 102 14.34 36.00 -20.07
CA ALA A 102 14.27 34.73 -19.34
C ALA A 102 13.08 34.65 -18.35
N SER A 103 12.68 35.76 -17.72
CA SER A 103 11.50 35.80 -16.85
C SER A 103 10.16 35.62 -17.58
N VAL A 104 10.08 36.00 -18.87
CA VAL A 104 8.90 35.76 -19.70
C VAL A 104 8.78 34.28 -20.04
N ASP A 105 9.90 33.60 -20.29
CA ASP A 105 9.92 32.15 -20.50
C ASP A 105 9.53 31.41 -19.20
N GLU A 106 10.04 31.84 -18.05
CA GLU A 106 9.67 31.31 -16.73
C GLU A 106 8.17 31.44 -16.46
N GLU A 107 7.57 32.61 -16.72
CA GLU A 107 6.14 32.82 -16.53
C GLU A 107 5.31 31.90 -17.45
N LYS A 108 5.74 31.70 -18.70
CA LYS A 108 5.08 30.75 -19.62
C LYS A 108 5.16 29.32 -19.09
N TRP A 109 6.31 28.90 -18.59
CA TRP A 109 6.49 27.57 -18.01
C TRP A 109 5.63 27.39 -16.76
N CYS A 110 5.60 28.36 -15.86
CA CYS A 110 4.74 28.36 -14.67
C CYS A 110 3.25 28.26 -15.05
N LYS A 111 2.80 29.03 -16.03
CA LYS A 111 1.41 28.96 -16.55
C LYS A 111 1.09 27.58 -17.12
N GLN A 112 1.99 27.00 -17.91
CA GLN A 112 1.81 25.68 -18.48
C GLN A 112 1.81 24.58 -17.41
N ALA A 113 2.70 24.67 -16.42
CA ALA A 113 2.77 23.74 -15.30
C ALA A 113 1.47 23.79 -14.47
N ASN A 114 1.00 24.98 -14.11
CA ASN A 114 -0.25 25.16 -13.37
C ASN A 114 -1.44 24.58 -14.13
N ARG A 115 -1.53 24.86 -15.45
CA ARG A 115 -2.56 24.29 -16.32
C ARG A 115 -2.55 22.76 -16.29
N ILE A 116 -1.38 22.13 -16.43
CA ILE A 116 -1.26 20.66 -16.39
C ILE A 116 -1.63 20.12 -15.01
N CYS A 117 -1.18 20.76 -13.94
CA CYS A 117 -1.50 20.38 -12.57
C CYS A 117 -3.00 20.43 -12.30
N GLU A 118 -3.70 21.46 -12.80
CA GLU A 118 -5.15 21.61 -12.68
C GLU A 118 -5.91 20.58 -13.54
N GLU A 119 -5.53 20.42 -14.82
CA GLU A 119 -6.16 19.50 -15.77
C GLU A 119 -6.05 18.03 -15.29
N LEU A 120 -4.89 17.63 -14.77
CA LEU A 120 -4.62 16.26 -14.32
C LEU A 120 -4.80 16.07 -12.81
N ALA A 121 -5.09 17.14 -12.06
CA ALA A 121 -5.18 17.15 -10.60
C ALA A 121 -3.95 16.53 -9.90
N ILE A 122 -2.75 16.84 -10.40
CA ILE A 122 -1.49 16.29 -9.89
C ILE A 122 -1.29 16.77 -8.44
N GLY A 123 -1.06 15.82 -7.53
CA GLY A 123 -0.84 16.11 -6.11
C GLY A 123 -2.11 16.15 -5.25
N ASP A 124 -3.31 16.19 -5.85
CA ASP A 124 -4.56 16.10 -5.10
C ASP A 124 -4.94 14.63 -4.81
N LEU A 125 -4.44 14.11 -3.69
CA LEU A 125 -4.78 12.77 -3.21
C LEU A 125 -6.21 12.66 -2.63
N THR A 126 -6.91 13.79 -2.41
CA THR A 126 -8.23 13.76 -1.76
C THR A 126 -9.28 13.05 -2.61
N LYS A 127 -9.18 13.17 -3.94
CA LYS A 127 -10.03 12.46 -4.91
C LYS A 127 -9.93 10.95 -4.78
N PHE A 128 -8.75 10.45 -4.44
CA PHE A 128 -8.46 9.02 -4.31
C PHE A 128 -8.69 8.50 -2.88
N SER A 129 -8.64 9.36 -1.86
CA SER A 129 -8.90 8.95 -0.47
C SER A 129 -10.37 8.59 -0.22
N LYS A 130 -11.30 9.33 -0.86
CA LYS A 130 -12.76 9.15 -0.71
C LYS A 130 -13.39 8.12 -1.67
N ALA A 131 -12.59 7.49 -2.53
CA ALA A 131 -13.10 6.53 -3.49
C ALA A 131 -13.69 5.28 -2.80
N ASP A 132 -14.65 4.64 -3.47
CA ASP A 132 -15.33 3.43 -2.99
C ASP A 132 -14.32 2.34 -2.62
N SER A 133 -14.63 1.60 -1.56
CA SER A 133 -13.85 0.46 -1.05
C SER A 133 -13.62 -0.65 -2.09
N ARG A 134 -14.42 -0.70 -3.15
CA ARG A 134 -14.25 -1.62 -4.29
C ARG A 134 -13.35 -1.07 -5.39
N SER A 135 -13.12 0.24 -5.43
CA SER A 135 -12.32 0.90 -6.45
C SER A 135 -10.83 0.66 -6.22
N LEU A 136 -10.11 0.36 -7.31
CA LEU A 136 -8.65 0.27 -7.33
C LEU A 136 -7.96 1.64 -7.24
N GLN A 137 -8.68 2.70 -7.61
CA GLN A 137 -8.21 4.08 -7.54
C GLN A 137 -8.26 4.64 -6.11
N ARG A 138 -8.78 3.89 -5.13
CA ARG A 138 -8.72 4.29 -3.74
C ARG A 138 -7.28 4.28 -3.22
N LYS A 139 -6.89 5.27 -2.41
CA LYS A 139 -5.60 5.31 -1.67
C LYS A 139 -4.41 4.88 -2.54
N ILE A 140 -4.17 5.57 -3.66
CA ILE A 140 -3.19 5.18 -4.70
C ILE A 140 -1.74 5.10 -4.22
N ASP A 141 -1.44 5.76 -3.11
CA ASP A 141 -0.16 5.85 -2.41
C ASP A 141 0.09 4.71 -1.41
N GLU A 142 -0.95 3.95 -1.06
CA GLU A 142 -0.87 2.86 -0.08
C GLU A 142 -0.76 1.46 -0.70
N PHE A 143 -0.45 0.48 0.13
CA PHE A 143 -0.53 -0.93 -0.22
C PHE A 143 -1.92 -1.48 0.12
N LEU A 144 -2.65 -2.01 -0.85
CA LEU A 144 -4.00 -2.54 -0.63
C LEU A 144 -4.06 -4.05 -0.81
N VAL A 145 -4.88 -4.71 -0.01
CA VAL A 145 -5.13 -6.14 -0.06
C VAL A 145 -6.61 -6.39 -0.33
N LEU A 146 -6.90 -7.35 -1.21
CA LEU A 146 -8.27 -7.79 -1.45
C LEU A 146 -8.75 -8.72 -0.35
N ILE A 147 -9.91 -8.42 0.23
CA ILE A 147 -10.66 -9.34 1.08
C ILE A 147 -12.06 -9.57 0.54
N VAL A 148 -12.58 -10.76 0.79
CA VAL A 148 -13.84 -11.24 0.21
C VAL A 148 -14.74 -11.87 1.27
N ARG A 149 -16.04 -11.89 0.96
CA ARG A 149 -17.06 -12.74 1.57
C ARG A 149 -17.47 -13.80 0.57
N GLN A 150 -17.14 -15.05 0.84
CA GLN A 150 -17.43 -16.19 -0.04
C GLN A 150 -18.69 -16.95 0.41
N LYS A 151 -19.43 -17.47 -0.56
CA LYS A 151 -20.61 -18.34 -0.33
C LYS A 151 -20.23 -19.82 -0.23
N PHE A 152 -19.04 -20.21 -0.72
CA PHE A 152 -18.56 -21.59 -0.76
C PHE A 152 -19.58 -22.56 -1.39
N GLY A 153 -20.21 -22.15 -2.49
CA GLY A 153 -21.24 -22.94 -3.17
C GLY A 153 -22.50 -23.28 -2.34
N ARG A 154 -22.74 -22.65 -1.19
CA ARG A 154 -23.92 -22.91 -0.35
C ARG A 154 -25.14 -22.14 -0.85
N LYS A 155 -26.25 -22.85 -1.08
CA LYS A 155 -27.53 -22.25 -1.51
C LYS A 155 -28.35 -21.65 -0.36
N ASP A 156 -27.95 -21.87 0.89
CA ASP A 156 -28.63 -21.41 2.11
C ASP A 156 -28.45 -19.90 2.39
N GLY A 157 -27.94 -19.11 1.45
CA GLY A 157 -27.64 -17.68 1.65
C GLY A 157 -26.49 -17.41 2.63
N TYR A 158 -25.69 -18.42 2.98
CA TYR A 158 -24.54 -18.23 3.88
C TYR A 158 -23.46 -17.34 3.24
N HIS A 159 -22.94 -16.41 4.03
CA HIS A 159 -21.76 -15.61 3.67
C HIS A 159 -20.68 -15.80 4.73
N SER A 160 -19.47 -16.06 4.27
CA SER A 160 -18.34 -16.17 5.18
C SER A 160 -18.03 -14.82 5.87
N PRO A 161 -17.41 -14.84 7.06
CA PRO A 161 -16.74 -13.66 7.57
C PRO A 161 -15.66 -13.20 6.57
N TRP A 162 -15.31 -11.92 6.59
CA TRP A 162 -14.21 -11.40 5.78
C TRP A 162 -12.94 -12.24 5.95
N HIS A 163 -12.33 -12.65 4.84
CA HIS A 163 -11.04 -13.34 4.78
C HIS A 163 -10.40 -13.10 3.40
N LEU A 164 -9.16 -13.54 3.23
CA LEU A 164 -8.51 -13.59 1.93
C LEU A 164 -9.20 -14.64 1.02
N PRO A 165 -9.30 -14.41 -0.30
CA PRO A 165 -9.81 -15.40 -1.25
C PRO A 165 -9.20 -16.78 -1.01
N GLN A 166 -10.02 -17.81 -0.90
CA GLN A 166 -9.53 -19.18 -0.65
C GLN A 166 -10.37 -20.23 -1.36
N LEU A 167 -9.73 -21.35 -1.65
CA LEU A 167 -10.31 -22.47 -2.38
C LEU A 167 -9.77 -23.80 -1.87
N ARG A 168 -10.59 -24.85 -1.93
CA ARG A 168 -10.19 -26.20 -1.51
C ARG A 168 -9.24 -26.81 -2.54
N ASN A 169 -8.18 -27.45 -2.07
CA ASN A 169 -7.29 -28.22 -2.93
C ASN A 169 -7.99 -29.49 -3.43
N LEU A 170 -7.81 -29.80 -4.72
CA LEU A 170 -8.29 -31.03 -5.34
C LEU A 170 -7.18 -32.08 -5.37
N SER A 171 -7.56 -33.36 -5.36
CA SER A 171 -6.61 -34.45 -5.49
C SER A 171 -5.94 -34.41 -6.87
N GLY A 172 -4.61 -34.32 -6.91
CA GLY A 172 -3.83 -34.25 -8.15
C GLY A 172 -3.36 -32.84 -8.52
N GLU A 173 -3.80 -31.80 -7.81
CA GLU A 173 -3.31 -30.43 -7.97
C GLU A 173 -2.24 -30.08 -6.93
N SER A 174 -1.22 -29.32 -7.36
CA SER A 174 -0.31 -28.64 -6.43
C SER A 174 -0.98 -27.41 -5.80
N LEU A 175 -0.54 -27.01 -4.61
CA LEU A 175 -1.07 -25.82 -3.94
C LEU A 175 -0.96 -24.55 -4.79
N LYS A 176 0.10 -24.44 -5.60
CA LYS A 176 0.27 -23.33 -6.55
C LYS A 176 -0.84 -23.35 -7.61
N GLN A 177 -1.09 -24.49 -8.23
CA GLN A 177 -2.18 -24.64 -9.20
C GLN A 177 -3.55 -24.36 -8.55
N THR A 178 -3.76 -24.78 -7.30
CA THR A 178 -4.97 -24.41 -6.54
C THR A 178 -5.10 -22.90 -6.36
N SER A 179 -4.00 -22.19 -6.06
CA SER A 179 -4.03 -20.72 -5.95
C SER A 179 -4.28 -20.02 -7.30
N GLU A 180 -3.75 -20.55 -8.40
CA GLU A 180 -4.05 -20.04 -9.75
C GLU A 180 -5.52 -20.29 -10.11
N ARG A 181 -6.05 -21.48 -9.81
CA ARG A 181 -7.46 -21.82 -9.97
C ARG A 181 -8.36 -20.96 -9.09
N CYS A 182 -7.94 -20.65 -7.87
CA CYS A 182 -8.62 -19.73 -6.96
C CYS A 182 -8.83 -18.36 -7.61
N LEU A 183 -7.81 -17.80 -8.27
CA LEU A 183 -7.97 -16.54 -8.99
C LEU A 183 -8.93 -16.68 -10.19
N LYS A 184 -8.84 -17.77 -10.96
CA LYS A 184 -9.69 -18.01 -12.14
C LYS A 184 -11.16 -18.27 -11.82
N GLU A 185 -11.46 -18.99 -10.74
CA GLU A 185 -12.85 -19.32 -10.36
C GLU A 185 -13.56 -18.13 -9.70
N LEU A 186 -12.81 -17.34 -8.93
CA LEU A 186 -13.37 -16.22 -8.17
C LEU A 186 -13.47 -14.93 -8.97
N PHE A 187 -12.65 -14.76 -9.99
CA PHE A 187 -12.60 -13.55 -10.81
C PHE A 187 -12.81 -13.88 -12.28
N THR A 188 -13.74 -13.16 -12.92
CA THR A 188 -14.08 -13.32 -14.34
C THR A 188 -13.06 -12.64 -15.25
N THR A 189 -12.40 -11.59 -14.75
CA THR A 189 -11.26 -10.99 -15.43
C THR A 189 -10.08 -11.95 -15.37
N GLU A 190 -9.27 -12.04 -16.42
CA GLU A 190 -8.00 -12.76 -16.37
C GLU A 190 -7.02 -12.06 -15.42
N VAL A 191 -7.15 -12.40 -14.14
CA VAL A 191 -6.21 -11.99 -13.11
C VAL A 191 -4.97 -12.86 -13.26
N HIS A 192 -4.05 -12.38 -14.10
CA HIS A 192 -2.69 -12.90 -14.17
C HIS A 192 -2.02 -12.51 -12.85
N GLY A 193 -2.12 -13.38 -11.84
CA GLY A 193 -1.47 -13.21 -10.54
C GLY A 193 0.05 -13.21 -10.70
N LYS A 194 0.61 -12.09 -11.14
CA LYS A 194 2.04 -11.95 -11.37
C LYS A 194 2.75 -12.03 -10.02
N GLY A 195 3.83 -12.80 -9.98
CA GLY A 195 4.61 -13.00 -8.74
C GLY A 195 4.06 -14.07 -7.79
N LEU A 196 3.14 -14.93 -8.24
CA LEU A 196 2.72 -16.08 -7.44
C LEU A 196 3.87 -17.08 -7.28
N SER A 197 4.40 -17.20 -6.06
CA SER A 197 5.46 -18.14 -5.71
C SER A 197 4.94 -19.58 -5.61
N SER A 198 5.82 -20.55 -5.87
CA SER A 198 5.49 -21.97 -5.65
C SER A 198 5.41 -22.34 -4.16
N ALA A 199 6.01 -21.53 -3.28
CA ALA A 199 5.96 -21.71 -1.85
C ALA A 199 4.91 -20.77 -1.21
N PRO A 200 4.07 -21.27 -0.28
CA PRO A 200 3.22 -20.41 0.52
C PRO A 200 4.08 -19.59 1.50
N PHE A 201 3.68 -18.35 1.79
CA PHE A 201 4.39 -17.51 2.75
C PHE A 201 3.97 -17.78 4.20
N SER A 202 2.79 -18.38 4.41
CA SER A 202 2.28 -18.70 5.75
C SER A 202 1.22 -19.80 5.70
N VAL A 203 0.90 -20.37 6.87
CA VAL A 203 -0.13 -21.38 7.06
C VAL A 203 -0.98 -21.07 8.29
N TYR A 204 -2.28 -21.35 8.21
CA TYR A 204 -3.23 -21.21 9.31
C TYR A 204 -4.08 -22.47 9.48
N PHE A 205 -4.11 -23.00 10.70
CA PHE A 205 -4.90 -24.18 11.05
C PHE A 205 -6.10 -23.77 11.91
N TYR A 206 -7.28 -24.32 11.60
CA TYR A 206 -8.44 -24.18 12.48
C TYR A 206 -9.29 -25.46 12.50
N CYS A 207 -9.83 -25.78 13.67
CA CYS A 207 -10.71 -26.93 13.83
C CYS A 207 -12.15 -26.57 13.45
N TYR A 208 -12.86 -27.48 12.80
CA TYR A 208 -14.28 -27.30 12.52
C TYR A 208 -15.11 -27.49 13.79
N PRO A 209 -16.13 -26.65 14.07
CA PRO A 209 -17.11 -26.92 15.11
C PRO A 209 -17.80 -28.28 14.90
N ALA A 210 -18.19 -28.96 15.98
CA ALA A 210 -18.76 -30.31 15.89
C ALA A 210 -20.01 -30.38 14.98
N GLN A 211 -20.89 -29.38 15.08
CA GLN A 211 -22.08 -29.23 14.25
C GLN A 211 -21.74 -29.14 12.76
N LEU A 212 -20.65 -28.44 12.42
CA LEU A 212 -20.20 -28.28 11.04
C LEU A 212 -19.61 -29.58 10.49
N ARG A 213 -18.86 -30.34 11.32
CA ARG A 213 -18.32 -31.64 10.92
C ARG A 213 -19.42 -32.65 10.59
N GLN A 214 -20.46 -32.70 11.42
CA GLN A 214 -21.62 -33.56 11.17
C GLN A 214 -22.33 -33.17 9.88
N ARG A 215 -22.55 -31.86 9.66
CA ARG A 215 -23.20 -31.35 8.46
C ARG A 215 -22.41 -31.61 7.17
N LEU A 216 -21.10 -31.39 7.20
CA LEU A 216 -20.23 -31.60 6.03
C LEU A 216 -19.93 -33.09 5.78
N LYS A 217 -20.29 -33.99 6.71
CA LYS A 217 -19.96 -35.42 6.68
C LYS A 217 -18.47 -35.67 6.38
N THR A 218 -17.60 -34.78 6.84
CA THR A 218 -16.16 -34.90 6.61
C THR A 218 -15.50 -35.71 7.72
N GLN A 219 -14.55 -36.57 7.34
CA GLN A 219 -13.65 -37.23 8.29
C GLN A 219 -12.58 -36.25 8.83
N SER A 220 -12.50 -35.05 8.23
CA SER A 220 -11.51 -34.04 8.54
C SER A 220 -11.78 -33.32 9.88
N ARG A 221 -10.74 -33.18 10.71
CA ARG A 221 -10.81 -32.49 12.01
C ARG A 221 -10.97 -30.96 11.84
N GLY A 222 -10.44 -30.42 10.76
CA GLY A 222 -10.36 -28.99 10.51
C GLY A 222 -9.77 -28.70 9.14
N ALA A 223 -9.40 -27.43 8.93
CA ALA A 223 -8.77 -26.96 7.71
C ALA A 223 -7.34 -26.45 7.96
N ALA A 224 -6.47 -26.71 6.99
CA ALA A 224 -5.15 -26.12 6.86
C ALA A 224 -5.16 -25.17 5.65
N VAL A 225 -5.04 -23.86 5.92
CA VAL A 225 -5.08 -22.82 4.89
C VAL A 225 -3.65 -22.35 4.62
N PHE A 226 -3.16 -22.57 3.40
CA PHE A 226 -1.85 -22.11 2.94
C PHE A 226 -2.01 -20.79 2.19
N PHE A 227 -1.29 -19.76 2.61
CA PHE A 227 -1.39 -18.43 2.01
C PHE A 227 -0.30 -18.18 0.97
N PHE A 228 -0.73 -17.73 -0.20
CA PHE A 228 0.12 -17.30 -1.30
C PHE A 228 -0.05 -15.81 -1.53
N LYS A 229 0.99 -15.15 -2.04
CA LYS A 229 0.96 -13.73 -2.39
C LYS A 229 0.92 -13.59 -3.90
N ALA A 230 0.04 -12.72 -4.40
CA ALA A 230 -0.07 -12.40 -5.81
C ALA A 230 -0.17 -10.88 -5.98
N LEU A 231 0.46 -10.33 -7.01
CA LEU A 231 0.37 -8.91 -7.33
C LEU A 231 -0.70 -8.67 -8.40
N TYR A 232 -1.58 -7.71 -8.14
CA TYR A 232 -2.53 -7.18 -9.09
C TYR A 232 -1.93 -5.94 -9.75
N MET A 233 -1.41 -6.10 -10.97
CA MET A 233 -0.82 -5.00 -11.74
C MET A 233 -1.78 -4.41 -12.77
N ASN A 234 -2.91 -5.06 -13.03
CA ASN A 234 -3.91 -4.56 -13.95
C ASN A 234 -4.60 -3.33 -13.36
N ARG A 235 -4.94 -2.36 -14.22
CA ARG A 235 -5.64 -1.13 -13.80
C ARG A 235 -7.16 -1.24 -13.96
N ASP A 236 -7.63 -2.32 -14.57
CA ASP A 236 -9.05 -2.54 -14.82
C ASP A 236 -9.80 -2.95 -13.55
N PRO A 237 -11.07 -2.55 -13.42
CA PRO A 237 -11.92 -3.00 -12.32
C PRO A 237 -11.98 -4.52 -12.23
N LEU A 238 -11.93 -5.02 -11.00
CA LEU A 238 -11.99 -6.46 -10.73
C LEU A 238 -13.41 -6.97 -10.96
N MET A 239 -13.61 -7.81 -11.98
CA MET A 239 -14.88 -8.48 -12.20
C MET A 239 -14.93 -9.77 -11.40
N VAL A 240 -15.87 -9.81 -10.46
CA VAL A 240 -15.99 -10.88 -9.48
C VAL A 240 -17.12 -11.84 -9.85
N ASN A 241 -16.87 -13.13 -9.69
CA ASN A 241 -17.90 -14.16 -9.87
C ASN A 241 -18.93 -14.08 -8.71
N LYS A 242 -20.14 -13.61 -9.02
CA LYS A 242 -21.22 -13.38 -8.05
C LYS A 242 -21.78 -14.66 -7.44
N ASP A 243 -21.55 -15.81 -8.08
CA ASP A 243 -22.01 -17.10 -7.58
C ASP A 243 -21.17 -17.56 -6.38
N GLU A 244 -19.87 -17.27 -6.40
CA GLU A 244 -18.94 -17.65 -5.34
C GLU A 244 -18.66 -16.54 -4.33
N ILE A 245 -18.65 -15.27 -4.76
CA ILE A 245 -18.36 -14.13 -3.89
C ILE A 245 -19.63 -13.28 -3.72
N ALA A 246 -20.01 -13.08 -2.46
CA ALA A 246 -21.10 -12.20 -2.07
C ALA A 246 -20.66 -10.73 -2.07
N ASP A 247 -19.46 -10.45 -1.59
CA ASP A 247 -18.93 -9.09 -1.47
C ASP A 247 -17.39 -9.09 -1.44
N TYR A 248 -16.79 -7.98 -1.86
CA TYR A 248 -15.35 -7.78 -1.86
C TYR A 248 -14.99 -6.33 -1.55
N LYS A 249 -13.77 -6.11 -1.06
CA LYS A 249 -13.20 -4.78 -0.87
C LYS A 249 -11.68 -4.80 -0.82
N TRP A 250 -11.09 -3.68 -1.22
CA TRP A 250 -9.67 -3.39 -1.07
C TRP A 250 -9.45 -2.65 0.24
N VAL A 251 -8.54 -3.16 1.07
CA VAL A 251 -8.27 -2.61 2.40
C VAL A 251 -6.80 -2.33 2.61
N CYS A 252 -6.52 -1.26 3.37
CA CYS A 252 -5.18 -1.00 3.87
C CYS A 252 -4.87 -1.89 5.10
N ALA A 253 -3.64 -1.80 5.61
CA ALA A 253 -3.19 -2.59 6.76
C ALA A 253 -4.06 -2.37 8.02
N GLU A 254 -4.44 -1.12 8.30
CA GLU A 254 -5.26 -0.76 9.46
C GLU A 254 -6.67 -1.30 9.35
N GLU A 255 -7.31 -1.06 8.21
CA GLU A 255 -8.66 -1.55 7.93
C GLU A 255 -8.68 -3.09 8.02
N PHE A 256 -7.66 -3.75 7.48
CA PHE A 256 -7.51 -5.20 7.58
C PHE A 256 -7.40 -5.65 9.05
N ALA A 257 -6.55 -5.02 9.86
CA ALA A 257 -6.41 -5.32 11.28
C ALA A 257 -7.71 -5.08 12.06
N ALA A 258 -8.42 -3.98 11.79
CA ALA A 258 -9.68 -3.64 12.42
C ALA A 258 -10.79 -4.67 12.11
N ILE A 259 -10.90 -5.09 10.84
CA ILE A 259 -11.90 -6.08 10.40
C ILE A 259 -11.62 -7.46 11.01
N MET A 260 -10.34 -7.85 11.07
CA MET A 260 -9.92 -9.16 11.54
C MET A 260 -9.67 -9.20 13.06
N LYS A 261 -9.99 -8.13 13.81
CA LYS A 261 -9.68 -8.01 15.26
C LYS A 261 -10.25 -9.16 16.11
N ARG A 262 -11.34 -9.79 15.67
CA ARG A 262 -11.95 -10.95 16.37
C ARG A 262 -11.21 -12.27 16.10
N LYS A 263 -10.31 -12.33 15.12
CA LYS A 263 -9.55 -13.53 14.71
C LYS A 263 -8.04 -13.28 14.82
N MET A 264 -7.56 -13.06 16.04
CA MET A 264 -6.15 -12.78 16.31
C MET A 264 -5.19 -13.87 15.79
N SER A 265 -5.59 -15.14 15.85
CA SER A 265 -4.79 -16.25 15.31
C SER A 265 -4.62 -16.16 13.79
N TYR A 266 -5.64 -15.72 13.08
CA TYR A 266 -5.59 -15.48 11.63
C TYR A 266 -4.71 -14.27 11.29
N LEU A 267 -4.87 -13.16 12.03
CA LEU A 267 -4.00 -11.99 11.87
C LEU A 267 -2.53 -12.31 12.10
N ARG A 268 -2.23 -13.12 13.12
CA ARG A 268 -0.85 -13.54 13.40
C ARG A 268 -0.27 -14.38 12.25
N ALA A 269 -1.07 -15.26 11.65
CA ALA A 269 -0.64 -16.03 10.49
C ALA A 269 -0.33 -15.13 9.28
N VAL A 270 -1.07 -14.05 9.10
CA VAL A 270 -0.94 -13.15 7.94
C VAL A 270 -0.10 -11.90 8.27
N SER A 271 0.63 -11.89 9.39
CA SER A 271 1.39 -10.71 9.86
C SER A 271 2.46 -10.24 8.88
N THR A 272 3.05 -11.17 8.10
CA THR A 272 4.07 -10.88 7.09
C THR A 272 3.51 -10.36 5.77
N LEU A 273 2.18 -10.24 5.63
CA LEU A 273 1.56 -9.79 4.39
C LEU A 273 1.83 -8.30 4.12
N PHE A 274 1.75 -7.49 5.17
CA PHE A 274 2.03 -6.06 5.10
C PHE A 274 3.49 -5.80 5.45
N PRO A 275 4.18 -4.89 4.75
CA PRO A 275 5.50 -4.44 5.16
C PRO A 275 5.48 -3.90 6.60
N SER A 276 6.50 -4.26 7.39
CA SER A 276 6.60 -3.92 8.82
C SER A 276 6.52 -2.42 9.10
N TYR A 277 7.04 -1.58 8.21
CA TYR A 277 7.00 -0.12 8.36
C TYR A 277 5.58 0.44 8.31
N ILE A 278 4.65 -0.19 7.60
CA ILE A 278 3.25 0.26 7.53
C ILE A 278 2.57 0.06 8.88
N LEU A 279 2.91 -1.02 9.60
CA LEU A 279 2.38 -1.27 10.94
C LEU A 279 3.05 -0.37 12.00
N ALA A 280 4.30 0.06 11.77
CA ALA A 280 5.07 0.90 12.69
C ALA A 280 4.78 2.41 12.55
N LYS A 281 4.40 2.91 11.36
CA LYS A 281 3.95 4.32 11.20
C LYS A 281 2.88 4.70 12.23
N ASN A 282 2.05 3.73 12.59
CA ASN A 282 0.86 3.95 13.41
C ASN A 282 1.12 3.85 14.92
N SER A 283 2.26 3.29 15.35
CA SER A 283 2.65 3.38 16.76
C SER A 283 3.10 4.80 17.12
N PHE A 284 3.68 5.54 16.17
CA PHE A 284 4.10 6.92 16.38
C PHE A 284 2.95 7.93 16.33
N GLU A 285 1.93 7.70 15.50
CA GLU A 285 0.72 8.55 15.47
C GLU A 285 -0.19 8.33 16.69
N ASN A 286 -0.42 7.08 17.13
CA ASN A 286 -1.22 6.81 18.33
C ASN A 286 -0.58 7.37 19.63
N THR A 287 0.75 7.49 19.69
CA THR A 287 1.43 8.16 20.82
C THR A 287 1.25 9.69 20.81
N LYS A 288 0.97 10.31 19.66
CA LYS A 288 0.71 11.75 19.59
C LYS A 288 -0.70 12.08 20.08
N GLU A 289 -1.71 11.27 19.76
CA GLU A 289 -3.09 11.48 20.23
C GLU A 289 -3.23 11.28 21.75
N THR A 290 -2.51 10.33 22.33
CA THR A 290 -2.52 10.07 23.79
C THR A 290 -1.69 11.08 24.59
N GLY A 291 -0.75 11.80 23.96
CA GLY A 291 0.03 12.85 24.60
C GLY A 291 -0.68 14.21 24.68
N SER A 292 -1.62 14.49 23.78
CA SER A 292 -2.27 15.82 23.69
C SER A 292 -3.45 16.02 24.63
N GLN A 293 -3.97 14.95 25.26
CA GLN A 293 -5.09 15.04 26.21
C GLN A 293 -4.68 15.22 27.68
N LYS A 294 -3.38 15.13 28.01
CA LYS A 294 -2.90 15.24 29.40
C LYS A 294 -2.49 16.64 29.87
N THR A 295 -2.58 17.66 29.02
CA THR A 295 -2.07 19.01 29.33
C THR A 295 -3.14 20.10 29.48
N GLN A 296 -4.44 19.75 29.47
CA GLN A 296 -5.54 20.73 29.57
C GLN A 296 -6.39 20.62 30.84
N SER A 297 -5.89 19.99 31.92
CA SER A 297 -6.63 19.87 33.18
C SER A 297 -5.79 20.26 34.39
N GLU A 298 -5.10 21.40 34.34
CA GLU A 298 -4.39 21.94 35.50
C GLU A 298 -4.14 23.45 35.38
N THR A 299 -5.19 24.26 35.21
CA THR A 299 -5.15 25.69 35.56
C THR A 299 -6.57 26.27 35.66
N GLU A 300 -7.25 26.03 36.78
CA GLU A 300 -8.36 26.87 37.22
C GLU A 300 -8.35 26.97 38.75
N VAL A 301 -7.55 27.90 39.27
CA VAL A 301 -7.58 28.30 40.68
C VAL A 301 -7.58 29.83 40.75
N ARG A 302 -8.66 30.34 41.36
CA ARG A 302 -8.84 31.65 42.01
C ARG A 302 -8.80 32.92 41.15
N VAL A 303 -9.96 33.56 41.02
CA VAL A 303 -10.19 34.93 41.55
C VAL A 303 -11.64 35.05 42.04
N GLN A 304 -11.83 35.14 43.37
CA GLN A 304 -12.96 35.82 43.98
C GLN A 304 -12.38 37.03 44.70
N SER A 305 -12.83 38.24 44.34
CA SER A 305 -12.58 39.46 45.09
C SER A 305 -13.88 40.23 45.23
N CYS A 306 -14.15 40.65 46.47
CA CYS A 306 -14.96 41.82 46.79
C CYS A 306 -14.42 43.08 46.08
#